data_AF-A0A1R1DGQ2-F1
#
_entry.id   AF-A0A1R1DGQ2-F1
#
_cell.length_a   1.000
_cell.length_b   1.000
_cell.length_c   1.000
_cell.angle_alpha   90.00
_cell.angle_beta   90.00
_cell.angle_gamma   90.00
#
_symmetry.space_group_name_H-M   'P 1'
#
loop_
_entity.id
_entity.type
_entity.pdbx_description
1 polymer ?
#
loop_
_entity_poly.entity_id
_entity_poly.type
_entity_poly.pdbx_seq_one_letter_code
_entity_poly.pdbx_strand_id
1 'polypeptide(L)'
;MTTVKIIDPTHKYFGQELTGGCVYYDVYHQGNGGPDLFQIETPEGKQNILSTKIDEEHYWDQLKAIHIEQLGANIGDTVKIIRSGSCSSKANFDWRVPHVITKIDSSGYVEWDGGEATSFRPDVEVISRSAVNAG
;
A
#
# COMPACT_ATOMS: atom_id res chain seq x y z
N MET A 1 -1.07 -12.37 -3.87
CA MET A 1 -1.02 -12.07 -5.32
C MET A 1 -2.15 -11.10 -5.60
N THR A 2 -1.88 -9.99 -6.27
CA THR A 2 -2.87 -8.92 -6.49
C THR A 2 -3.68 -9.17 -7.76
N THR A 3 -4.93 -8.73 -7.75
CA THR A 3 -5.81 -8.73 -8.92
C THR A 3 -6.14 -7.31 -9.36
N VAL A 4 -6.43 -7.17 -10.65
CA VAL A 4 -6.88 -5.93 -11.28
C VAL A 4 -8.30 -6.17 -11.78
N LYS A 5 -9.25 -5.39 -11.26
CA LYS A 5 -10.66 -5.47 -11.65
C LYS A 5 -10.96 -4.50 -12.77
N ILE A 6 -11.52 -4.98 -13.86
CA ILE A 6 -11.76 -4.17 -15.07
C ILE A 6 -13.14 -3.53 -15.00
N ILE A 7 -13.18 -2.21 -15.13
CA ILE A 7 -14.43 -1.40 -15.09
C ILE A 7 -14.76 -0.71 -16.41
N ASP A 8 -13.91 -0.84 -17.44
CA ASP A 8 -14.20 -0.35 -18.78
C ASP A 8 -15.26 -1.24 -19.45
N PRO A 9 -16.49 -0.74 -19.72
CA PRO A 9 -17.58 -1.53 -20.29
C PRO A 9 -17.32 -1.97 -21.74
N THR A 10 -16.35 -1.35 -22.42
CA THR A 10 -15.97 -1.72 -23.79
C THR A 10 -14.90 -2.82 -23.82
N HIS A 11 -14.32 -3.15 -22.67
CA HIS A 11 -13.28 -4.16 -22.57
C HIS A 11 -13.87 -5.58 -22.59
N LYS A 12 -13.22 -6.52 -23.30
CA LYS A 12 -13.62 -7.93 -23.39
C LYS A 12 -13.85 -8.59 -22.02
N TYR A 13 -13.06 -8.15 -21.04
CA TYR A 13 -13.04 -8.68 -19.67
C TYR A 13 -13.74 -7.77 -18.65
N PHE A 14 -14.65 -6.91 -19.09
CA PHE A 14 -15.43 -6.04 -18.20
C PHE A 14 -16.06 -6.81 -17.03
N GLY A 15 -15.91 -6.27 -15.81
CA GLY A 15 -16.42 -6.85 -14.58
C GLY A 15 -15.59 -8.00 -13.99
N GLN A 16 -14.51 -8.43 -14.66
CA GLN A 16 -13.66 -9.52 -14.18
C GLN A 16 -12.46 -9.01 -13.38
N GLU A 17 -12.00 -9.85 -12.45
CA GLU A 17 -10.73 -9.71 -11.76
C GLU A 17 -9.69 -10.62 -12.40
N LEU A 18 -8.60 -10.03 -12.88
CA LEU A 18 -7.50 -10.75 -13.51
C LEU A 18 -6.22 -10.53 -12.71
N THR A 19 -5.34 -11.52 -12.71
CA THR A 19 -4.00 -11.33 -12.14
C THR A 19 -3.31 -10.16 -12.84
N GLY A 20 -2.68 -9.27 -12.07
CA GLY A 20 -1.96 -8.16 -12.65
C GLY A 20 -1.34 -7.24 -11.62
N GLY A 21 -0.72 -6.18 -12.14
CA GLY A 21 -0.15 -5.14 -11.29
C GLY A 21 0.22 -3.87 -12.06
N CYS A 22 0.46 -2.81 -11.29
CA CYS A 22 0.98 -1.56 -11.81
C CYS A 22 2.44 -1.77 -12.27
N VAL A 23 2.73 -1.37 -13.50
CA VAL A 23 4.06 -1.49 -14.11
C VAL A 23 4.71 -0.12 -14.39
N TYR A 24 3.93 0.95 -14.38
CA TYR A 24 4.45 2.31 -14.52
C TYR A 24 3.52 3.34 -13.88
N TYR A 25 4.13 4.24 -13.11
CA TYR A 25 3.47 5.33 -12.39
C TYR A 25 3.64 6.64 -13.17
N ASP A 26 2.58 7.10 -13.80
CA ASP A 26 2.60 8.32 -14.62
C ASP A 26 2.45 9.59 -13.78
N VAL A 27 1.91 9.45 -12.56
CA VAL A 27 1.80 10.53 -11.55
C VAL A 27 3.11 11.27 -11.30
N TYR A 28 4.27 10.63 -11.50
CA TYR A 28 5.58 11.21 -11.24
C TYR A 28 6.28 11.85 -12.45
N HIS A 29 5.69 11.79 -13.64
CA HIS A 29 6.41 12.15 -14.88
C HIS A 29 5.78 13.30 -15.67
N GLN A 30 4.45 13.46 -15.66
CA GLN A 30 3.79 14.47 -16.51
C GLN A 30 3.52 15.82 -15.82
N GLY A 31 3.91 16.02 -14.56
CA GLY A 31 3.73 17.26 -13.80
C GLY A 31 2.26 17.59 -13.42
N ASN A 32 1.30 17.15 -14.23
CA ASN A 32 -0.15 17.27 -14.01
C ASN A 32 -0.81 15.96 -13.56
N GLY A 33 -0.04 14.87 -13.49
CA GLY A 33 -0.53 13.51 -13.29
C GLY A 33 -1.22 12.96 -14.55
N GLY A 34 -0.96 11.70 -14.87
CA GLY A 34 -1.66 10.96 -15.91
C GLY A 34 -2.00 9.55 -15.42
N PRO A 35 -2.74 8.76 -16.23
CA PRO A 35 -3.18 7.44 -15.81
C PRO A 35 -1.99 6.48 -15.70
N ASP A 36 -1.92 5.76 -14.58
CA ASP A 36 -0.93 4.71 -14.38
C ASP A 36 -1.14 3.55 -15.35
N LEU A 37 -0.05 2.86 -15.70
CA LEU A 37 -0.07 1.70 -16.58
C LEU A 37 -0.04 0.42 -15.76
N PHE A 38 -0.99 -0.45 -16.05
CA PHE A 38 -1.11 -1.77 -15.48
C PHE A 38 -0.88 -2.83 -16.54
N GLN A 39 -0.43 -4.01 -16.10
CA GLN A 39 -0.34 -5.20 -16.93
C GLN A 39 -1.18 -6.31 -16.28
N ILE A 40 -2.08 -6.90 -17.07
CA ILE A 40 -2.97 -7.99 -16.68
C ILE A 40 -2.62 -9.26 -17.44
N GLU A 41 -2.85 -10.41 -16.82
CA GLU A 41 -2.71 -11.73 -17.43
C GLU A 41 -4.08 -12.21 -17.93
N THR A 42 -4.22 -12.38 -19.24
CA THR A 42 -5.42 -12.92 -19.88
C THR A 42 -5.13 -14.30 -20.47
N PRO A 43 -6.16 -15.08 -20.85
CA PRO A 43 -5.98 -16.33 -21.60
C PRO A 43 -5.19 -16.19 -22.90
N GLU A 44 -5.18 -15.00 -23.52
CA GLU A 44 -4.40 -14.71 -24.74
C GLU A 44 -2.99 -14.19 -24.46
N GLY A 45 -2.63 -14.02 -23.19
CA GLY A 45 -1.34 -13.50 -22.75
C GLY A 45 -1.43 -12.19 -21.98
N LYS A 46 -0.31 -11.50 -21.88
CA LYS A 46 -0.21 -10.24 -21.12
C LYS A 46 -0.78 -9.08 -21.92
N GLN A 47 -1.63 -8.28 -21.29
CA GLN A 47 -2.22 -7.08 -21.88
C GLN A 47 -1.96 -5.87 -20.98
N ASN A 48 -1.73 -4.72 -21.60
CA ASN A 48 -1.60 -3.46 -20.87
C ASN A 48 -2.95 -2.76 -20.77
N ILE A 49 -3.23 -2.15 -19.63
CA ILE A 49 -4.47 -1.42 -19.34
C ILE A 49 -4.14 -0.18 -18.50
N LEU A 50 -4.88 0.90 -18.71
CA LEU A 50 -4.68 2.14 -17.96
C LEU A 50 -5.53 2.16 -16.69
N SER A 51 -5.08 2.89 -15.67
CA SER A 51 -5.79 3.04 -14.39
C SER A 51 -7.24 3.53 -14.56
N THR A 52 -7.51 4.35 -15.57
CA THR A 52 -8.86 4.86 -15.92
C THR A 52 -9.85 3.78 -16.36
N LYS A 53 -9.39 2.55 -16.59
CA LYS A 53 -10.18 1.42 -17.07
C LYS A 53 -10.35 0.31 -16.02
N ILE A 54 -9.82 0.52 -14.82
CA ILE A 54 -9.81 -0.46 -13.74
C ILE A 54 -10.32 0.15 -12.42
N ASP A 55 -10.68 -0.71 -11.49
CA ASP A 55 -10.95 -0.34 -10.10
C ASP A 55 -9.60 -0.18 -9.38
N GLU A 56 -9.06 1.05 -9.40
CA GLU A 56 -7.74 1.36 -8.88
C GLU A 56 -7.67 1.21 -7.35
N GLU A 57 -8.73 1.66 -6.66
CA GLU A 57 -8.88 1.55 -5.21
C GLU A 57 -8.82 0.08 -4.77
N HIS A 58 -9.56 -0.79 -5.45
CA HIS A 58 -9.52 -2.24 -5.19
C HIS A 58 -8.11 -2.83 -5.28
N TYR A 59 -7.29 -2.39 -6.24
CA TYR A 59 -5.91 -2.87 -6.37
C TYR A 59 -5.02 -2.34 -5.22
N TRP A 60 -5.10 -1.04 -4.92
CA TRP A 60 -4.27 -0.43 -3.88
C TRP A 60 -4.64 -0.93 -2.48
N ASP A 61 -5.91 -1.21 -2.22
CA ASP A 61 -6.37 -1.77 -0.96
C ASP A 61 -5.85 -3.19 -0.72
N GLN A 62 -5.77 -4.01 -1.77
CA GLN A 62 -5.12 -5.33 -1.67
C GLN A 62 -3.64 -5.19 -1.28
N LEU A 63 -2.90 -4.26 -1.89
CA LEU A 63 -1.50 -4.03 -1.55
C LEU A 63 -1.34 -3.53 -0.12
N LYS A 64 -2.21 -2.60 0.32
CA LYS A 64 -2.24 -2.13 1.70
C LYS A 64 -2.51 -3.28 2.67
N ALA A 65 -3.48 -4.15 2.39
CA ALA A 65 -3.78 -5.32 3.22
C ALA A 65 -2.58 -6.27 3.32
N ILE A 66 -1.90 -6.54 2.19
CA ILE A 66 -0.67 -7.36 2.17
C ILE A 66 0.41 -6.73 3.06
N HIS A 67 0.59 -5.41 3.01
CA HIS A 67 1.60 -4.73 3.83
C HIS A 67 1.23 -4.69 5.32
N ILE A 68 -0.05 -4.56 5.66
CA ILE A 68 -0.53 -4.68 7.04
C ILE A 68 -0.25 -6.10 7.57
N GLU A 69 -0.56 -7.13 6.78
CA GLU A 69 -0.29 -8.53 7.14
C GLU A 69 1.21 -8.79 7.34
N GLN A 70 2.05 -8.30 6.41
CA GLN A 70 3.51 -8.40 6.50
C GLN A 70 4.09 -7.70 7.73
N LEU A 71 3.53 -6.53 8.10
CA LEU A 71 3.96 -5.78 9.27
C LEU A 71 3.56 -6.49 10.58
N GLY A 72 2.45 -7.24 10.58
CA GLY A 72 1.92 -7.92 11.77
C GLY A 72 1.28 -6.98 12.80
N ALA A 73 1.06 -5.71 12.43
CA ALA A 73 0.56 -4.65 13.29
C ALA A 73 -0.45 -3.76 12.55
N ASN A 74 -1.38 -3.19 13.30
CA ASN A 74 -2.46 -2.37 12.77
C ASN A 74 -2.30 -0.89 13.13
N ILE A 75 -3.03 -0.04 12.42
CA ILE A 75 -3.18 1.37 12.80
C ILE A 75 -3.75 1.44 14.23
N GLY A 76 -3.10 2.27 15.05
CA GLY A 76 -3.37 2.47 16.47
C GLY A 76 -2.60 1.54 17.41
N ASP A 77 -1.94 0.48 16.91
CA ASP A 77 -1.10 -0.36 17.76
C ASP A 77 0.15 0.43 18.21
N THR A 78 0.59 0.19 19.44
CA THR A 78 1.89 0.67 19.93
C THR A 78 2.92 -0.42 19.73
N VAL A 79 4.01 -0.08 19.05
CA VAL A 79 5.03 -1.04 18.62
C VAL A 79 6.44 -0.53 18.93
N LYS A 80 7.37 -1.47 19.06
CA LYS A 80 8.81 -1.19 19.02
C LYS A 80 9.31 -1.42 17.60
N ILE A 81 10.04 -0.45 17.06
CA ILE A 81 10.63 -0.57 15.73
C ILE A 81 11.93 -1.39 15.86
N ILE A 82 11.97 -2.55 15.21
CA ILE A 82 13.12 -3.46 15.22
C ILE A 82 14.09 -3.10 14.10
N ARG A 83 13.54 -2.77 12.93
CA ARG A 83 14.28 -2.29 11.76
C ARG A 83 13.47 -1.22 11.05
N SER A 84 14.05 -0.04 10.83
CA SER A 84 13.36 1.11 10.24
C SER A 84 13.27 1.09 8.71
N GLY A 85 14.15 0.38 8.00
CA GLY A 85 14.24 0.50 6.54
C GLY A 85 14.65 1.91 6.09
N SER A 86 14.14 2.37 4.94
CA SER A 86 14.31 3.77 4.51
C SER A 86 13.34 4.66 5.28
N CYS A 87 13.81 5.73 5.90
CA CYS A 87 13.00 6.53 6.80
C CYS A 87 13.28 8.03 6.73
N SER A 88 12.30 8.81 7.19
CA SER A 88 12.44 10.24 7.45
C SER A 88 11.84 10.54 8.83
N SER A 89 12.42 11.47 9.58
CA SER A 89 11.91 11.84 10.89
C SER A 89 12.20 13.29 11.23
N LYS A 90 11.39 13.86 12.13
CA LYS A 90 11.71 15.13 12.78
C LYS A 90 12.94 14.94 13.70
N ALA A 91 13.60 16.06 14.02
CA ALA A 91 14.91 16.05 14.69
C ALA A 91 14.95 15.33 16.05
N ASN A 92 13.81 15.28 16.76
CA ASN A 92 13.74 14.73 18.12
C ASN A 92 13.03 13.37 18.18
N PHE A 93 12.79 12.73 17.04
CA PHE A 93 12.18 11.40 17.02
C PHE A 93 13.18 10.34 17.49
N ASP A 94 12.85 9.64 18.58
CA ASP A 94 13.71 8.59 19.14
C ASP A 94 13.23 7.20 18.73
N TRP A 95 13.83 6.64 17.69
CA TRP A 95 13.52 5.29 17.17
C TRP A 95 13.65 4.14 18.18
N ARG A 96 14.20 4.38 19.37
CA ARG A 96 14.44 3.36 20.40
C ARG A 96 13.25 3.16 21.33
N VAL A 97 12.31 4.12 21.37
CA VAL A 97 11.15 4.05 22.24
C VAL A 97 9.93 3.44 21.51
N PRO A 98 8.87 3.06 22.22
CA PRO A 98 7.62 2.63 21.60
C PRO A 98 6.93 3.76 20.84
N HIS A 99 6.32 3.44 19.70
CA HIS A 99 5.61 4.39 18.83
C HIS A 99 4.24 3.85 18.40
N VAL A 100 3.31 4.76 18.12
CA VAL A 100 1.97 4.44 17.63
C VAL A 100 1.95 4.47 16.11
N ILE A 101 1.47 3.39 15.49
CA ILE A 101 1.20 3.36 14.05
C ILE A 101 0.01 4.28 13.78
N THR A 102 0.22 5.35 13.01
CA THR A 102 -0.85 6.29 12.65
C THR A 102 -1.38 6.05 11.25
N LYS A 103 -0.53 5.56 10.32
CA LYS A 103 -0.94 5.26 8.94
C LYS A 103 -0.11 4.12 8.36
N ILE A 104 -0.72 3.34 7.49
CA ILE A 104 -0.08 2.37 6.61
C ILE A 104 -0.67 2.57 5.21
N ASP A 105 0.17 2.67 4.17
CA ASP A 105 -0.27 2.83 2.78
C ASP A 105 0.05 1.64 1.88
N SER A 106 -0.46 1.69 0.64
CA SER A 106 -0.34 0.63 -0.36
C SER A 106 1.07 0.41 -0.92
N SER A 107 2.02 1.31 -0.62
CA SER A 107 3.43 1.11 -0.99
C SER A 107 4.21 0.35 0.09
N GLY A 108 3.68 0.35 1.32
CA GLY A 108 4.32 -0.17 2.51
C GLY A 108 5.01 0.90 3.36
N TYR A 109 4.70 2.18 3.16
CA TYR A 109 5.09 3.21 4.13
C TYR A 109 4.22 3.13 5.38
N VAL A 110 4.88 3.30 6.52
CA VAL A 110 4.26 3.38 7.84
C VAL A 110 4.57 4.75 8.42
N GLU A 111 3.55 5.40 8.97
CA GLU A 111 3.64 6.68 9.68
C GLU A 111 3.55 6.48 11.19
N TRP A 112 4.40 7.19 11.92
CA TRP A 112 4.54 7.11 13.36
C TRP A 112 4.06 8.39 14.04
N ASP A 113 3.33 8.24 15.14
CA ASP A 113 2.97 9.31 16.08
C ASP A 113 2.38 10.58 15.43
N GLY A 114 1.50 10.44 14.42
CA GLY A 114 0.91 11.61 13.75
C GLY A 114 1.84 12.33 12.77
N GLY A 115 2.79 11.61 12.15
CA GLY A 115 3.69 12.17 11.15
C GLY A 115 5.00 12.72 11.73
N GLU A 116 5.38 12.29 12.93
CA GLU A 116 6.71 12.60 13.50
C GLU A 116 7.83 11.87 12.75
N ALA A 117 7.52 10.68 12.22
CA ALA A 117 8.41 9.94 11.35
C ALA A 117 7.63 9.06 10.37
N THR A 118 8.32 8.63 9.31
CA THR A 118 7.84 7.62 8.37
C THR A 118 8.95 6.62 8.07
N SER A 119 8.56 5.39 7.76
CA SER A 119 9.48 4.31 7.35
C SER A 119 8.89 3.44 6.27
N PHE A 120 9.71 3.01 5.33
CA PHE A 120 9.34 2.08 4.26
C PHE A 120 9.60 0.64 4.68
N ARG A 121 8.53 -0.16 4.80
CA ARG A 121 8.54 -1.59 5.12
C ARG A 121 9.41 -1.93 6.35
N PRO A 122 9.12 -1.32 7.51
CA PRO A 122 9.83 -1.60 8.75
C PRO A 122 9.47 -2.99 9.29
N ASP A 123 10.30 -3.50 10.20
CA ASP A 123 9.94 -4.64 11.05
C ASP A 123 9.64 -4.13 12.47
N VAL A 124 8.59 -4.65 13.08
CA VAL A 124 8.11 -4.18 14.39
C VAL A 124 7.79 -5.32 15.34
N GLU A 125 7.80 -5.02 16.62
CA GLU A 125 7.29 -5.87 17.69
C GLU A 125 6.13 -5.16 18.39
N VAL A 126 4.96 -5.79 18.43
CA VAL A 126 3.76 -5.19 19.04
C VAL A 126 3.87 -5.21 20.56
N ILE A 127 3.78 -4.04 21.17
CA ILE A 127 3.78 -3.86 22.64
C ILE A 127 2.35 -3.85 23.18
N SER A 128 1.45 -3.14 22.51
CA SER A 128 0.02 -3.12 22.85
C SER A 128 -0.84 -2.95 21.61
N ARG A 129 -1.99 -3.62 21.61
CA ARG A 129 -2.99 -3.52 20.54
C ARG A 129 -3.92 -2.34 20.78
N SER A 130 -4.34 -1.68 19.71
CA SER A 130 -5.38 -0.67 19.80
C SER A 130 -6.68 -1.31 20.30
N ALA A 131 -7.43 -0.59 21.15
CA ALA A 131 -8.68 -1.08 21.73
C ALA A 131 -9.77 -1.38 20.67
N VAL A 132 -9.56 -0.95 19.44
CA VAL A 132 -10.50 -1.13 18.31
C VAL A 132 -10.37 -2.52 17.68
N ASN A 133 -9.22 -3.21 17.85
CA ASN A 133 -8.94 -4.50 17.23
C ASN A 133 -9.02 -5.69 18.21
N ALA A 134 -9.62 -5.51 19.39
CA ALA A 134 -9.74 -6.54 20.43
C ALA A 134 -11.06 -7.34 20.38
N GLY A 135 -11.72 -7.37 19.21
CA GLY A 135 -13.00 -8.06 18.97
C GLY A 135 -12.86 -9.24 18.03
#